data_AF-A0A2V9BDC0-F1
#
_entry.id   AF-A0A2V9BDC0-F1
#
_cell.length_a   1.000
_cell.length_b   1.000
_cell.length_c   1.000
_cell.angle_alpha   90.00
_cell.angle_beta   90.00
_cell.angle_gamma   90.00
#
_symmetry.space_group_name_H-M   'P 1'
#
loop_
_entity.id
_entity.type
_entity.pdbx_description
1 polymer ?
#
loop_
_entity_poly.entity_id
_entity_poly.type
_entity_poly.pdbx_seq_one_letter_code
_entity_poly.pdbx_strand_id
1 'polypeptide(L)'
;MGTLTSISRTPSLAGIEQPATLRAPEIEAGVGCDFDNYLLVPDHTLDGRIAVARAELGKEVVILGHHYQRDEVIKFADFTGDSLKLSQQAAEAKGRYIVFCGVHFMAESADILRRSHQVVILPDLNAGCSMADMADIGQVETCWAELESVGDLSVVPITYMNSTAAIKAFTGEHGGAVCTSSNAAHVMRWAFERGARVLFLPDEHLGRNTAYRMGIPLDR
;
A
#
# COMPACT_ATOMS: atom_id res chain seq x y z
N MET A 1 -12.05 26.32 40.17
CA MET A 1 -11.90 24.86 40.32
C MET A 1 -12.73 24.21 39.23
N GLY A 2 -12.11 23.95 38.07
CA GLY A 2 -12.77 23.35 36.90
C GLY A 2 -12.59 21.84 36.92
N THR A 3 -13.69 21.11 36.76
CA THR A 3 -13.74 19.65 36.80
C THR A 3 -13.33 19.07 35.44
N LEU A 4 -12.28 18.24 35.43
CA LEU A 4 -11.88 17.42 34.29
C LEU A 4 -12.99 16.42 33.94
N THR A 5 -13.43 16.42 32.68
CA THR A 5 -14.37 15.42 32.13
C THR A 5 -13.59 14.42 31.28
N SER A 6 -13.76 13.13 31.59
CA SER A 6 -13.14 12.00 30.90
C SER A 6 -13.77 11.78 29.51
N ILE A 7 -12.92 11.60 28.50
CA ILE A 7 -13.27 11.49 27.06
C ILE A 7 -13.85 10.10 26.70
N SER A 8 -14.05 9.21 27.68
CA SER A 8 -14.53 7.84 27.46
C SER A 8 -16.02 7.73 27.10
N ARG A 9 -16.71 8.84 26.78
CA ARG A 9 -18.17 8.88 26.53
C ARG A 9 -18.58 9.66 25.28
N THR A 10 -17.70 9.82 24.31
CA THR A 10 -18.15 10.13 22.94
C THR A 10 -18.71 8.82 22.36
N PRO A 11 -19.94 8.77 21.83
CA PRO A 11 -20.39 7.60 21.11
C PRO A 11 -19.41 7.41 19.97
N SER A 12 -18.73 6.26 20.00
CA SER A 12 -17.90 5.77 18.91
C SER A 12 -18.67 5.88 17.60
N LEU A 13 -17.94 5.93 16.49
CA LEU A 13 -18.37 5.69 15.11
C LEU A 13 -19.00 4.28 14.92
N ALA A 14 -19.91 3.89 15.83
CA ALA A 14 -20.72 2.70 15.83
C ALA A 14 -21.80 2.88 14.76
N GLY A 15 -21.44 2.57 13.54
CA GLY A 15 -22.33 2.68 12.38
C GLY A 15 -21.66 2.41 11.06
N ILE A 16 -20.32 2.46 10.99
CA ILE A 16 -19.57 1.92 9.86
C ILE A 16 -19.18 0.49 10.24
N GLU A 17 -19.90 -0.49 9.71
CA GLU A 17 -19.42 -1.88 9.73
C GLU A 17 -18.02 -1.89 9.10
N GLN A 18 -17.00 -2.17 9.91
CA GLN A 18 -15.72 -2.57 9.35
C GLN A 18 -15.98 -3.75 8.41
N PRO A 19 -15.51 -3.72 7.15
CA PRO A 19 -15.61 -4.88 6.29
C PRO A 19 -15.00 -6.05 7.04
N ALA A 20 -15.74 -7.16 7.11
CA ALA A 20 -15.37 -8.31 7.92
C ALA A 20 -13.92 -8.70 7.62
N THR A 21 -13.04 -8.50 8.61
CA THR A 21 -11.69 -9.06 8.55
C THR A 21 -11.87 -10.56 8.51
N LEU A 22 -11.66 -11.17 7.34
CA LEU A 22 -11.51 -12.61 7.22
C LEU A 22 -10.26 -12.97 8.01
N ARG A 23 -10.42 -13.31 9.29
CA ARG A 23 -9.37 -13.99 10.03
C ARG A 23 -9.15 -15.31 9.31
N ALA A 24 -7.92 -15.56 8.89
CA ALA A 24 -7.53 -16.90 8.48
C ALA A 24 -8.00 -17.86 9.59
N PRO A 25 -8.64 -18.99 9.24
CA PRO A 25 -9.09 -19.95 10.24
C PRO A 25 -7.90 -20.30 11.14
N GLU A 26 -8.17 -20.54 12.43
CA GLU A 26 -7.18 -21.15 13.32
C GLU A 26 -6.63 -22.36 12.58
N ILE A 27 -5.34 -22.32 12.31
CA ILE A 27 -4.68 -23.31 11.49
C ILE A 27 -4.86 -24.65 12.23
N GLU A 28 -5.52 -25.63 11.58
CA GLU A 28 -5.67 -26.97 12.14
C GLU A 28 -4.31 -27.47 12.63
N ALA A 29 -4.25 -28.11 13.80
CA ALA A 29 -2.99 -28.61 14.35
C ALA A 29 -2.30 -29.53 13.32
N GLY A 30 -1.15 -29.10 12.78
CA GLY A 30 -0.40 -29.82 11.74
C GLY A 30 -0.59 -29.30 10.31
N VAL A 31 -1.57 -28.42 10.07
CA VAL A 31 -1.63 -27.56 8.89
C VAL A 31 -0.82 -26.30 9.24
N GLY A 32 -0.26 -25.58 8.26
CA GLY A 32 0.53 -24.36 8.47
C GLY A 32 1.98 -24.54 8.99
N CYS A 33 2.77 -23.47 8.89
CA CYS A 33 4.08 -23.39 9.54
C CYS A 33 3.85 -23.00 10.99
N ASP A 34 4.43 -23.74 11.91
CA ASP A 34 4.68 -23.21 13.25
C ASP A 34 5.62 -22.00 13.08
N PHE A 35 5.04 -20.80 13.13
CA PHE A 35 5.77 -19.53 12.94
C PHE A 35 6.82 -19.32 14.03
N ASP A 36 6.74 -20.04 15.16
CA ASP A 36 7.75 -19.98 16.21
C ASP A 36 9.00 -20.78 15.85
N ASN A 37 8.90 -21.75 14.92
CA ASN A 37 9.98 -22.69 14.61
C ASN A 37 10.41 -22.72 13.13
N TYR A 38 9.80 -21.95 12.22
CA TYR A 38 10.18 -21.97 10.80
C TYR A 38 11.63 -21.54 10.54
N LEU A 39 12.22 -20.71 11.41
CA LEU A 39 13.64 -20.33 11.34
C LEU A 39 14.59 -21.50 11.64
N LEU A 40 14.10 -22.55 12.29
CA LEU A 40 14.86 -23.76 12.61
C LEU A 40 14.73 -24.84 11.52
N VAL A 41 13.84 -24.60 10.56
CA VAL A 41 13.57 -25.51 9.45
C VAL A 41 14.54 -25.19 8.32
N PRO A 42 15.33 -26.15 7.81
CA PRO A 42 16.26 -25.88 6.71
C PRO A 42 15.53 -25.37 5.46
N ASP A 43 16.04 -24.33 4.79
CA ASP A 43 15.36 -23.64 3.67
C ASP A 43 14.83 -24.60 2.59
N HIS A 44 15.62 -25.61 2.24
CA HIS A 44 15.26 -26.62 1.23
C HIS A 44 14.03 -27.46 1.59
N THR A 45 13.68 -27.56 2.87
CA THR A 45 12.49 -28.30 3.31
C THR A 45 11.20 -27.48 3.15
N LEU A 46 11.30 -26.14 3.13
CA LEU A 46 10.17 -25.26 2.83
C LEU A 46 9.80 -25.30 1.34
N ASP A 47 10.78 -25.49 0.46
CA ASP A 47 10.54 -25.64 -0.99
C ASP A 47 9.55 -26.76 -1.30
N GLY A 48 9.75 -27.94 -0.69
CA GLY A 48 8.86 -29.08 -0.88
C GLY A 48 7.43 -28.78 -0.40
N ARG A 49 7.28 -28.09 0.73
CA ARG A 49 5.97 -27.71 1.28
C ARG A 49 5.25 -26.70 0.39
N ILE A 50 5.96 -25.68 -0.09
CA ILE A 50 5.42 -24.69 -1.03
C ILE A 50 5.00 -25.38 -2.34
N ALA A 51 5.79 -26.33 -2.84
CA ALA A 51 5.47 -27.09 -4.03
C ALA A 51 4.19 -27.93 -3.88
N VAL A 52 4.03 -28.63 -2.74
CA VAL A 52 2.82 -29.39 -2.42
C VAL A 52 1.60 -28.47 -2.34
N ALA A 53 1.69 -27.37 -1.59
CA ALA A 53 0.59 -26.41 -1.46
C ALA A 53 0.21 -25.78 -2.82
N ARG A 54 1.19 -25.45 -3.66
CA ARG A 54 0.95 -24.98 -5.03
C ARG A 54 0.26 -26.02 -5.90
N ALA A 55 0.64 -27.28 -5.79
CA ALA A 55 0.02 -28.35 -6.56
C ALA A 55 -1.45 -28.56 -6.15
N GLU A 56 -1.75 -28.47 -4.85
CA GLU A 56 -3.11 -28.59 -4.31
C GLU A 56 -4.01 -27.40 -4.68
N LEU A 57 -3.49 -26.17 -4.55
CA LEU A 57 -4.24 -24.94 -4.85
C LEU A 57 -4.32 -24.65 -6.36
N GLY A 58 -3.36 -25.15 -7.14
CA GLY A 58 -3.34 -25.02 -8.59
C GLY A 58 -3.48 -23.58 -9.06
N LYS A 59 -4.51 -23.31 -9.88
CA LYS A 59 -4.76 -21.98 -10.48
C LYS A 59 -5.54 -21.02 -9.57
N GLU A 60 -5.98 -21.49 -8.40
CA GLU A 60 -6.67 -20.64 -7.43
C GLU A 60 -5.70 -19.67 -6.75
N VAL A 61 -4.39 -19.96 -6.72
CA VAL A 61 -3.38 -19.11 -6.11
C VAL A 61 -2.47 -18.47 -7.16
N VAL A 62 -2.15 -17.20 -6.95
CA VAL A 62 -1.12 -16.45 -7.69
C VAL A 62 -0.18 -15.80 -6.69
N ILE A 63 1.13 -15.92 -6.91
CA ILE A 63 2.18 -15.34 -6.08
C ILE A 63 2.84 -14.19 -6.84
N LEU A 64 2.80 -12.99 -6.24
CA LEU A 64 3.41 -11.78 -6.77
C LEU A 64 4.68 -11.48 -6.00
N GLY A 65 5.81 -11.30 -6.69
CA GLY A 65 7.12 -11.04 -6.07
C GLY A 65 7.69 -9.68 -6.46
N HIS A 66 7.88 -8.78 -5.50
CA HIS A 66 8.57 -7.51 -5.76
C HIS A 66 10.07 -7.72 -6.03
N HIS A 67 10.69 -6.90 -6.89
CA HIS A 67 12.11 -7.01 -7.26
C HIS A 67 13.12 -7.02 -6.09
N TYR A 68 12.72 -6.55 -4.91
CA TYR A 68 13.57 -6.53 -3.71
C TYR A 68 13.40 -7.77 -2.81
N GLN A 69 12.59 -8.74 -3.21
CA GLN A 69 12.49 -10.01 -2.52
C GLN A 69 13.76 -10.85 -2.73
N ARG A 70 14.04 -11.71 -1.74
CA ARG A 70 15.15 -12.66 -1.81
C ARG A 70 14.89 -13.71 -2.88
N ASP A 71 15.96 -14.27 -3.46
CA ASP A 71 15.88 -15.30 -4.49
C ASP A 71 15.08 -16.53 -4.04
N GLU A 72 15.18 -16.88 -2.75
CA GLU A 72 14.41 -17.96 -2.12
C GLU A 72 12.89 -17.75 -2.13
N VAL A 73 12.43 -16.50 -2.24
CA VAL A 73 11.01 -16.15 -2.38
C VAL A 73 10.65 -15.98 -3.86
N ILE A 74 11.47 -15.24 -4.61
CA ILE A 74 11.21 -14.92 -6.02
C ILE A 74 11.09 -16.15 -6.90
N LYS A 75 11.83 -17.22 -6.61
CA LYS A 75 11.72 -18.48 -7.37
C LYS A 75 10.31 -19.08 -7.39
N PHE A 76 9.43 -18.69 -6.46
CA PHE A 76 8.04 -19.12 -6.39
C PHE A 76 7.04 -18.11 -6.96
N ALA A 77 7.47 -16.93 -7.39
CA ALA A 77 6.57 -15.91 -7.92
C ALA A 77 6.10 -16.26 -9.34
N ASP A 78 4.79 -16.14 -9.60
CA ASP A 78 4.25 -16.25 -10.96
C ASP A 78 4.52 -14.96 -11.76
N PHE A 79 4.55 -13.83 -11.06
CA PHE A 79 4.84 -12.53 -11.64
C PHE A 79 5.84 -11.77 -10.77
N THR A 80 6.76 -11.06 -11.44
CA THR A 80 7.73 -10.18 -10.80
C THR A 80 7.64 -8.78 -11.41
N GLY A 81 7.83 -7.75 -10.60
CA GLY A 81 7.64 -6.37 -11.04
C GLY A 81 7.84 -5.32 -9.96
N ASP A 82 7.63 -4.07 -10.37
CA ASP A 82 7.45 -2.92 -9.47
C ASP A 82 6.03 -2.90 -8.87
N SER A 83 5.80 -2.00 -7.91
CA SER A 83 4.54 -1.90 -7.17
C SER A 83 3.31 -1.76 -8.07
N LEU A 84 3.36 -0.86 -9.06
CA LEU A 84 2.20 -0.57 -9.90
C LEU A 84 1.90 -1.72 -10.85
N LYS A 85 2.94 -2.28 -11.49
CA LYS A 85 2.78 -3.40 -12.39
C LYS A 85 2.22 -4.62 -11.66
N LEU A 86 2.71 -4.91 -10.45
CA LEU A 86 2.19 -6.01 -9.64
C LEU A 86 0.74 -5.79 -9.21
N SER A 87 0.34 -4.58 -8.80
CA SER A 87 -1.06 -4.30 -8.46
C SER A 87 -2.00 -4.43 -9.67
N GLN A 88 -1.55 -4.07 -10.88
CA GLN A 88 -2.32 -4.29 -12.11
C GLN A 88 -2.43 -5.79 -12.44
N GLN A 89 -1.33 -6.54 -12.31
CA GLN A 89 -1.33 -7.99 -12.51
C GLN A 89 -2.21 -8.72 -11.49
N ALA A 90 -2.27 -8.24 -10.25
CA ALA A 90 -3.19 -8.73 -9.23
C ALA A 90 -4.65 -8.67 -9.71
N ALA A 91 -5.07 -7.54 -10.28
CA ALA A 91 -6.43 -7.34 -10.79
C ALA A 91 -6.76 -8.16 -12.06
N GLU A 92 -5.74 -8.44 -12.87
CA GLU A 92 -5.86 -9.25 -14.09
C GLU A 92 -5.76 -10.76 -13.83
N ALA A 93 -5.19 -11.16 -12.69
CA ALA A 93 -5.04 -12.54 -12.29
C ALA A 93 -6.40 -13.26 -12.24
N LYS A 94 -6.41 -14.54 -12.62
CA LYS A 94 -7.61 -15.38 -12.54
C LYS A 94 -7.74 -16.11 -11.20
N GLY A 95 -6.64 -16.19 -10.45
CA GLY A 95 -6.63 -16.85 -9.14
C GLY A 95 -7.44 -16.06 -8.12
N ARG A 96 -8.10 -16.81 -7.24
CA ARG A 96 -8.85 -16.28 -6.10
C ARG A 96 -7.93 -15.72 -5.02
N TYR A 97 -6.81 -16.36 -4.76
CA TYR A 97 -5.88 -15.98 -3.69
C TYR A 97 -4.62 -15.36 -4.28
N ILE A 98 -4.30 -14.14 -3.86
CA ILE A 98 -3.14 -13.39 -4.33
C ILE A 98 -2.19 -13.25 -3.15
N VAL A 99 -1.11 -14.03 -3.16
CA VAL A 99 -0.05 -13.92 -2.15
C VAL A 99 0.92 -12.84 -2.61
N PHE A 100 0.92 -11.71 -1.91
CA PHE A 100 1.75 -10.56 -2.25
C PHE A 100 3.06 -10.60 -1.45
N CYS A 101 4.13 -11.12 -2.05
CA CYS A 101 5.48 -11.09 -1.49
C CYS A 101 6.10 -9.70 -1.71
N GLY A 102 5.75 -8.78 -0.82
CA GLY A 102 6.16 -7.38 -0.84
C GLY A 102 5.99 -6.75 0.54
N VAL A 103 5.65 -5.47 0.57
CA VAL A 103 5.40 -4.70 1.80
C VAL A 103 3.94 -4.24 1.86
N HIS A 104 3.51 -3.79 3.04
CA HIS A 104 2.13 -3.50 3.39
C HIS A 104 1.38 -2.63 2.36
N PHE A 105 1.91 -1.45 2.04
CA PHE A 105 1.25 -0.54 1.10
C PHE A 105 1.08 -1.13 -0.32
N MET A 106 1.95 -2.05 -0.72
CA MET A 106 1.86 -2.70 -2.03
C MET A 106 0.70 -3.70 -2.04
N ALA A 107 0.57 -4.49 -0.97
CA ALA A 107 -0.55 -5.41 -0.78
C ALA A 107 -1.89 -4.65 -0.68
N GLU A 108 -1.93 -3.54 0.06
CA GLU A 108 -3.10 -2.64 0.08
C GLU A 108 -3.47 -2.15 -1.33
N SER A 109 -2.48 -1.77 -2.13
CA SER A 109 -2.74 -1.28 -3.49
C SER A 109 -3.25 -2.37 -4.42
N ALA A 110 -2.77 -3.61 -4.26
CA ALA A 110 -3.34 -4.76 -4.94
C ALA A 110 -4.78 -5.04 -4.47
N ASP A 111 -5.07 -4.90 -3.18
CA ASP A 111 -6.40 -5.09 -2.61
C ASP A 111 -7.40 -4.01 -3.08
N ILE A 112 -6.96 -2.77 -3.26
CA ILE A 112 -7.77 -1.70 -3.85
C ILE A 112 -8.18 -2.01 -5.29
N LEU A 113 -7.26 -2.59 -6.09
CA LEU A 113 -7.50 -2.85 -7.52
C LEU A 113 -8.12 -4.23 -7.81
N ARG A 114 -8.15 -5.14 -6.84
CA ARG A 114 -8.60 -6.51 -7.06
C ARG A 114 -10.07 -6.56 -7.48
N ARG A 115 -10.44 -7.68 -8.10
CA ARG A 115 -11.84 -8.05 -8.34
C ARG A 115 -12.47 -8.56 -7.04
N SER A 116 -13.78 -8.40 -6.92
CA SER A 116 -14.53 -8.75 -5.69
C SER A 116 -14.33 -10.20 -5.20
N HIS A 117 -14.11 -11.16 -6.11
CA HIS A 117 -13.89 -12.57 -5.76
C HIS A 117 -12.47 -12.88 -5.30
N GLN A 118 -11.50 -11.98 -5.54
CA GLN A 118 -10.10 -12.20 -5.20
C GLN A 118 -9.85 -11.83 -3.72
N VAL A 119 -8.81 -12.37 -3.12
CA VAL A 119 -8.38 -12.06 -1.75
C VAL A 119 -6.87 -11.85 -1.78
N VAL A 120 -6.41 -10.68 -1.34
CA VAL A 120 -4.98 -10.39 -1.22
C VAL A 120 -4.49 -10.79 0.17
N ILE A 121 -3.37 -11.51 0.19
CA ILE A 121 -2.72 -12.03 1.39
C ILE A 121 -1.31 -11.48 1.43
N LEU A 122 -0.99 -10.73 2.49
CA LEU A 122 0.37 -10.33 2.83
C LEU A 122 0.94 -11.35 3.84
N PRO A 123 2.01 -12.09 3.50
CA PRO A 123 2.53 -13.14 4.39
C PRO A 123 3.00 -12.65 5.76
N ASP A 124 3.50 -11.42 5.84
CA ASP A 124 3.96 -10.79 7.09
C ASP A 124 3.43 -9.35 7.17
N LEU A 125 2.52 -9.10 8.10
CA LEU A 125 1.96 -7.76 8.33
C LEU A 125 3.02 -6.76 8.85
N ASN A 126 4.15 -7.24 9.37
CA ASN A 126 5.26 -6.38 9.79
C ASN A 126 6.18 -5.99 8.63
N ALA A 127 5.92 -6.47 7.40
CA ALA A 127 6.65 -6.05 6.21
C ALA A 127 6.29 -4.59 5.85
N GLY A 128 6.87 -3.65 6.58
CA GLY A 128 6.65 -2.21 6.44
C GLY A 128 7.52 -1.54 5.39
N CYS A 129 7.32 -0.23 5.22
CA CYS A 129 8.18 0.61 4.39
C CYS A 129 8.39 1.94 5.09
N SER A 130 9.62 2.19 5.52
CA SER A 130 9.97 3.44 6.23
C SER A 130 9.56 4.70 5.49
N MET A 131 9.56 4.68 4.14
CA MET A 131 9.10 5.80 3.32
C MET A 131 7.58 5.97 3.36
N ALA A 132 6.81 4.89 3.37
CA ALA A 132 5.36 4.97 3.53
C ALA A 132 4.96 5.48 4.93
N ASP A 133 5.81 5.17 5.93
CA ASP A 133 5.63 5.59 7.32
C ASP A 133 6.14 7.03 7.60
N MET A 134 6.69 7.72 6.59
CA MET A 134 7.14 9.13 6.73
C MET A 134 5.97 10.11 6.88
N ALA A 135 4.76 9.71 6.50
CA ALA A 135 3.55 10.49 6.66
C ALA A 135 2.42 9.62 7.19
N ASP A 136 1.71 10.11 8.21
CA ASP A 136 0.44 9.54 8.65
C ASP A 136 -0.75 10.38 8.16
N ILE A 137 -1.95 9.78 8.16
CA ILE A 137 -3.15 10.45 7.65
C ILE A 137 -3.50 11.73 8.43
N GLY A 138 -3.32 11.76 9.75
CA GLY A 138 -3.60 12.93 10.57
C GLY A 138 -2.62 14.08 10.28
N GLN A 139 -1.36 13.78 9.99
CA GLN A 139 -0.40 14.78 9.51
C GLN A 139 -0.82 15.38 8.17
N VAL A 140 -1.29 14.53 7.23
CA VAL A 140 -1.74 14.99 5.92
C VAL A 140 -3.00 15.85 6.05
N GLU A 141 -3.98 15.44 6.85
CA GLU A 141 -5.20 16.22 7.13
C GLU A 141 -4.88 17.57 7.78
N THR A 142 -3.96 17.59 8.75
CA THR A 142 -3.51 18.84 9.40
C THR A 142 -2.83 19.77 8.39
N CYS A 143 -1.89 19.25 7.59
CA CYS A 143 -1.22 20.01 6.55
C CYS A 143 -2.22 20.57 5.51
N TRP A 144 -3.20 19.77 5.13
CA TRP A 144 -4.23 20.20 4.19
C TRP A 144 -5.09 21.34 4.74
N ALA A 145 -5.55 21.22 5.99
CA ALA A 145 -6.31 22.28 6.66
C ALA A 145 -5.50 23.59 6.78
N GLU A 146 -4.20 23.50 7.06
CA GLU A 146 -3.31 24.65 7.06
C GLU A 146 -3.20 25.30 5.67
N LEU A 147 -3.05 24.50 4.60
CA LEU A 147 -3.01 25.01 3.23
C LEU A 147 -4.32 25.70 2.83
N GLU A 148 -5.47 25.13 3.17
CA GLU A 148 -6.78 25.73 2.93
C GLU A 148 -6.96 27.07 3.69
N SER A 149 -6.35 27.20 4.87
CA SER A 149 -6.44 28.43 5.67
C SER A 149 -5.71 29.64 5.05
N VAL A 150 -4.76 29.41 4.14
CA VAL A 150 -3.95 30.46 3.49
C VAL A 150 -4.76 31.22 2.41
N GLY A 151 -5.95 30.75 2.06
CA GLY A 151 -6.87 31.40 1.12
C GLY A 151 -7.06 30.59 -0.16
N ASP A 152 -7.32 31.26 -1.29
CA ASP A 152 -7.58 30.61 -2.58
C ASP A 152 -6.28 30.05 -3.20
N LEU A 153 -5.79 28.95 -2.63
CA LEU A 153 -4.70 28.15 -3.15
C LEU A 153 -5.28 26.96 -3.92
N SER A 154 -5.30 27.06 -5.24
CA SER A 154 -5.56 25.89 -6.10
C SER A 154 -4.41 24.88 -5.99
N VAL A 155 -4.56 23.90 -5.10
CA VAL A 155 -3.60 22.83 -4.79
C VAL A 155 -4.19 21.49 -5.21
N VAL A 156 -3.39 20.67 -5.89
CA VAL A 156 -3.73 19.28 -6.23
C VAL A 156 -2.81 18.34 -5.43
N PRO A 157 -3.34 17.43 -4.60
CA PRO A 157 -2.50 16.47 -3.89
C PRO A 157 -2.02 15.38 -4.84
N ILE A 158 -0.74 15.04 -4.76
CA ILE A 158 -0.14 13.89 -5.43
C ILE A 158 0.57 13.07 -4.38
N THR A 159 0.16 11.82 -4.24
CA THR A 159 0.85 10.88 -3.35
C THR A 159 1.65 9.89 -4.16
N TYR A 160 2.85 9.58 -3.68
CA TYR A 160 3.62 8.47 -4.20
C TYR A 160 2.93 7.14 -3.84
N MET A 161 3.14 6.10 -4.64
CA MET A 161 2.60 4.76 -4.41
C MET A 161 2.99 4.21 -3.04
N ASN A 162 4.17 4.59 -2.56
CA ASN A 162 4.72 4.28 -1.24
C ASN A 162 4.04 5.14 -0.16
N SER A 163 2.75 4.92 0.05
CA SER A 163 1.92 5.59 1.07
C SER A 163 0.79 4.66 1.49
N THR A 164 0.23 4.86 2.67
CA THR A 164 -0.88 4.03 3.16
C THR A 164 -2.14 4.15 2.29
N ALA A 165 -3.03 3.16 2.35
CA ALA A 165 -4.34 3.23 1.72
C ALA A 165 -5.14 4.46 2.16
N ALA A 166 -5.04 4.87 3.43
CA ALA A 166 -5.70 6.07 3.96
C ALA A 166 -5.25 7.35 3.24
N ILE A 167 -3.94 7.51 3.02
CA ILE A 167 -3.39 8.65 2.28
C ILE A 167 -3.80 8.62 0.81
N LYS A 168 -3.87 7.42 0.20
CA LYS A 168 -4.37 7.27 -1.18
C LYS A 168 -5.85 7.67 -1.29
N ALA A 169 -6.67 7.27 -0.31
CA ALA A 169 -8.08 7.64 -0.24
C ALA A 169 -8.24 9.16 -0.11
N PHE A 170 -7.55 9.78 0.85
CA PHE A 170 -7.50 11.23 1.01
C PHE A 170 -7.11 11.93 -0.29
N THR A 171 -6.04 11.48 -0.94
CA THR A 171 -5.58 12.07 -2.20
C THR A 171 -6.67 12.01 -3.28
N GLY A 172 -7.39 10.88 -3.39
CA GLY A 172 -8.48 10.73 -4.34
C GLY A 172 -9.71 11.59 -4.01
N GLU A 173 -10.10 11.67 -2.74
CA GLU A 173 -11.21 12.49 -2.24
C GLU A 173 -10.99 13.98 -2.50
N HIS A 174 -9.73 14.43 -2.45
CA HIS A 174 -9.32 15.81 -2.73
C HIS A 174 -8.94 16.04 -4.21
N GLY A 175 -9.39 15.19 -5.13
CA GLY A 175 -9.23 15.37 -6.58
C GLY A 175 -7.81 15.20 -7.10
N GLY A 176 -6.95 14.56 -6.30
CA GLY A 176 -5.56 14.26 -6.60
C GLY A 176 -5.33 12.95 -7.35
N ALA A 177 -4.06 12.52 -7.36
CA ALA A 177 -3.67 11.27 -8.01
C ALA A 177 -2.51 10.56 -7.30
N VAL A 178 -2.46 9.24 -7.45
CA VAL A 178 -1.31 8.41 -7.04
C VAL A 178 -0.31 8.34 -8.19
N CYS A 179 0.98 8.46 -7.89
CA CYS A 179 2.06 8.32 -8.86
C CYS A 179 3.08 7.24 -8.45
N THR A 180 3.92 6.83 -9.39
CA THR A 180 5.15 6.07 -9.18
C THR A 180 6.36 6.91 -9.60
N SER A 181 7.58 6.48 -9.28
CA SER A 181 8.80 7.10 -9.78
C SER A 181 8.88 7.11 -11.32
N SER A 182 8.27 6.12 -11.97
CA SER A 182 8.23 6.00 -13.44
C SER A 182 7.21 6.92 -14.12
N ASN A 183 6.18 7.41 -13.41
CA ASN A 183 5.14 8.26 -14.00
C ASN A 183 4.96 9.64 -13.32
N ALA A 184 5.73 9.96 -12.27
CA ALA A 184 5.60 11.19 -11.48
C ALA A 184 5.55 12.46 -12.35
N ALA A 185 6.42 12.60 -13.35
CA ALA A 185 6.43 13.76 -14.23
C ALA A 185 5.15 13.90 -15.08
N HIS A 186 4.54 12.78 -15.48
CA HIS A 186 3.28 12.78 -16.21
C HIS A 186 2.12 13.18 -15.31
N VAL A 187 2.05 12.62 -14.10
CA VAL A 187 1.01 12.95 -13.10
C VAL A 187 1.13 14.42 -12.66
N MET A 188 2.35 14.93 -12.44
CA MET A 188 2.56 16.35 -12.10
C MET A 188 2.12 17.29 -13.22
N ARG A 189 2.40 16.97 -14.49
CA ARG A 189 1.86 17.77 -15.62
C ARG A 189 0.33 17.80 -15.61
N TRP A 190 -0.30 16.64 -15.45
CA TRP A 190 -1.75 16.52 -15.33
C TRP A 190 -2.32 17.37 -14.18
N ALA A 191 -1.62 17.42 -13.04
CA ALA A 191 -2.03 18.22 -11.90
C ALA A 191 -1.88 19.72 -12.16
N PHE A 192 -0.80 20.17 -12.80
CA PHE A 192 -0.59 21.58 -13.14
C PHE A 192 -1.57 22.10 -14.21
N GLU A 193 -2.20 21.22 -15.00
CA GLU A 193 -3.32 21.61 -15.88
C GLU A 193 -4.61 21.91 -15.12
N ARG A 194 -4.75 21.44 -13.87
CA ARG A 194 -5.96 21.53 -13.03
C ARG A 194 -5.82 22.51 -11.88
N GLY A 195 -4.61 22.74 -11.42
CA GLY A 195 -4.32 23.68 -10.36
C GLY A 195 -2.97 24.34 -10.50
N ALA A 196 -2.76 25.37 -9.68
CA ALA A 196 -1.53 26.15 -9.72
C ALA A 196 -0.38 25.48 -8.96
N ARG A 197 -0.69 24.61 -8.00
CA ARG A 197 0.27 24.07 -7.03
C ARG A 197 0.02 22.58 -6.79
N VAL A 198 1.07 21.88 -6.39
CA VAL A 198 1.03 20.46 -6.06
C VAL A 198 1.49 20.27 -4.62
N LEU A 199 0.71 19.56 -3.81
CA LEU A 199 1.18 18.97 -2.56
C LEU A 199 1.70 17.57 -2.88
N PHE A 200 3.01 17.38 -2.82
CA PHE A 200 3.64 16.08 -3.12
C PHE A 200 4.07 15.40 -1.83
N LEU A 201 3.67 14.14 -1.64
CA LEU A 201 3.96 13.38 -0.42
C LEU A 201 4.20 11.88 -0.71
N PRO A 202 4.83 11.15 0.21
CA PRO A 202 5.64 11.63 1.33
C PRO A 202 7.08 11.93 0.92
N ASP A 203 7.51 11.48 -0.27
CA ASP A 203 8.90 11.59 -0.73
C ASP A 203 9.17 12.99 -1.33
N GLU A 204 9.72 13.88 -0.50
CA GLU A 204 10.11 15.22 -0.92
C GLU A 204 11.13 15.22 -2.06
N HIS A 205 12.02 14.21 -2.13
CA HIS A 205 13.06 14.15 -3.14
C HIS A 205 12.48 13.74 -4.49
N LEU A 206 11.55 12.78 -4.53
CA LEU A 206 10.85 12.44 -5.76
C LEU A 206 10.08 13.65 -6.30
N GLY A 207 9.32 14.34 -5.45
CA GLY A 207 8.57 15.54 -5.83
C GLY A 207 9.50 16.65 -6.34
N ARG A 208 10.50 17.03 -5.55
CA ARG A 208 11.42 18.14 -5.84
C ARG A 208 12.30 17.87 -7.06
N ASN A 209 12.84 16.66 -7.21
CA ASN A 209 13.64 16.31 -8.39
C ASN A 209 12.80 16.25 -9.67
N THR A 210 11.55 15.78 -9.57
CA THR A 210 10.62 15.78 -10.71
C THR A 210 10.28 17.21 -11.13
N ALA A 211 9.92 18.08 -10.17
CA ALA A 211 9.67 19.49 -10.40
C ALA A 211 10.88 20.20 -11.04
N TYR A 212 12.08 19.94 -10.54
CA TYR A 212 13.33 20.50 -11.10
C TYR A 212 13.55 20.11 -12.56
N ARG A 213 13.36 18.84 -12.90
CA ARG A 213 13.43 18.36 -14.29
C ARG A 213 12.34 18.94 -15.19
N MET A 214 11.25 19.42 -14.60
CA MET A 214 10.18 20.13 -15.30
C MET A 214 10.44 21.65 -15.42
N GLY A 215 11.57 22.15 -14.90
CA GLY A 215 11.96 23.55 -15.00
C GLY A 215 11.53 24.43 -13.81
N ILE A 216 11.02 23.83 -12.73
CA ILE A 216 10.72 24.56 -11.47
C ILE A 216 12.03 24.64 -10.66
N PRO A 217 12.59 25.84 -10.43
CA PRO A 217 13.89 25.98 -9.80
C PRO A 217 13.82 25.65 -8.30
N LEU A 218 14.97 25.26 -7.74
CA LEU A 218 15.08 24.74 -6.36
C LEU A 218 15.06 25.84 -5.28
N ASP A 219 15.25 27.09 -5.67
CA ASP A 219 15.46 28.27 -4.82
C ASP A 219 14.21 29.17 -4.69
N ARG A 220 13.04 28.67 -5.13
CA ARG A 220 11.75 29.35 -5.02
C ARG A 220 10.76 28.58 -4.17
#